data_AF-A0A6B0T6X5-F1
#
_entry.id   AF-A0A6B0T6X5-F1
#
_cell.length_a   1.000
_cell.length_b   1.000
_cell.length_c   1.000
_cell.angle_alpha   90.00
_cell.angle_beta   90.00
_cell.angle_gamma   90.00
#
_symmetry.space_group_name_H-M   'P 1'
#
loop_
_entity.id
_entity.type
_entity.pdbx_description
1 polymer ?
#
loop_
_entity_poly.entity_id
_entity_poly.type
_entity_poly.pdbx_seq_one_letter_code
_entity_poly.pdbx_strand_id
1 'polypeptide(L)'
;MSTSHDHDHAEADPITDRMHDTSWSANLEHPKHASDRELLLSQAVDAIEHTEPGNHVNLVTHGDHGHPSEYLYAALEDRTDGDLEWEYIEQCGCGGHVTRVYVE
;
A
#
# COMPACT_ATOMS: atom_id res chain seq x y z
N MET A 1 -10.03 -32.91 -20.51
CA MET A 1 -8.95 -31.97 -20.85
C MET A 1 -8.84 -31.00 -19.69
N SER A 2 -7.65 -30.92 -19.13
CA SER A 2 -7.36 -30.32 -17.82
C SER A 2 -7.71 -28.84 -17.79
N THR A 3 -8.31 -28.42 -16.68
CA THR A 3 -8.62 -27.03 -16.34
C THR A 3 -7.32 -26.24 -16.20
N SER A 4 -7.18 -25.16 -16.97
CA SER A 4 -6.16 -24.14 -16.75
C SER A 4 -6.47 -23.41 -15.45
N HIS A 5 -5.79 -23.79 -14.38
CA HIS A 5 -5.67 -23.01 -13.15
C HIS A 5 -4.27 -22.37 -13.23
N ASP A 6 -4.21 -21.19 -13.82
CA ASP A 6 -2.97 -20.45 -14.05
C ASP A 6 -3.02 -19.19 -13.17
N HIS A 7 -2.01 -19.07 -12.30
CA HIS A 7 -1.76 -18.03 -11.29
C HIS A 7 -2.48 -18.16 -9.94
N ASP A 8 -2.06 -19.14 -9.13
CA ASP A 8 -1.88 -18.92 -7.69
C ASP A 8 -0.76 -17.86 -7.53
N HIS A 9 -1.09 -16.57 -7.63
CA HIS A 9 -0.49 -15.63 -6.69
C HIS A 9 -1.10 -16.08 -5.37
N ALA A 10 -0.30 -16.69 -4.49
CA ALA A 10 -0.73 -16.81 -3.10
C ALA A 10 -0.96 -15.36 -2.65
N GLU A 11 -2.22 -14.92 -2.65
CA GLU A 11 -2.58 -13.56 -2.28
C GLU A 11 -2.00 -13.36 -0.89
N ALA A 12 -1.11 -12.37 -0.76
CA ALA A 12 -0.49 -12.08 0.50
C ALA A 12 -1.59 -11.81 1.53
N ASP A 13 -1.40 -12.26 2.78
CA ASP A 13 -2.34 -11.88 3.83
C ASP A 13 -2.49 -10.35 3.83
N PRO A 14 -3.71 -9.81 3.80
CA PRO A 14 -3.91 -8.37 3.71
C PRO A 14 -3.34 -7.69 4.97
N ILE A 15 -3.01 -6.40 4.85
CA ILE A 15 -2.54 -5.62 6.01
C ILE A 15 -3.63 -5.44 7.08
N THR A 16 -4.89 -5.53 6.67
CA THR A 16 -6.05 -5.41 7.54
C THR A 16 -7.25 -6.15 6.94
N ASP A 17 -8.07 -6.78 7.79
CA ASP A 17 -9.31 -7.47 7.40
C ASP A 17 -10.58 -6.66 7.70
N ARG A 18 -10.43 -5.38 8.07
CA ARG A 18 -11.54 -4.51 8.47
C ARG A 18 -11.58 -3.26 7.61
N MET A 19 -12.79 -2.80 7.28
CA MET A 19 -12.99 -1.45 6.77
C MET A 19 -12.72 -0.43 7.86
N HIS A 20 -12.01 0.65 7.52
CA HIS A 20 -11.76 1.79 8.39
C HIS A 20 -12.62 2.97 7.96
N ASP A 21 -13.54 3.37 8.84
CA ASP A 21 -14.42 4.54 8.69
C ASP A 21 -13.79 5.84 9.23
N THR A 22 -12.52 5.76 9.64
CA THR A 22 -11.71 6.87 10.14
C THR A 22 -10.31 6.79 9.54
N SER A 23 -9.64 7.93 9.41
CA SER A 23 -8.28 7.99 8.87
C SER A 23 -7.28 7.25 9.75
N TRP A 24 -6.35 6.51 9.14
CA TRP A 24 -5.45 5.58 9.82
C TRP A 24 -4.08 5.48 9.15
N SER A 25 -3.17 4.67 9.71
CA SER A 25 -1.83 4.45 9.16
C SER A 25 -1.58 2.96 8.95
N ALA A 26 -1.21 2.58 7.73
CA ALA A 26 -0.80 1.23 7.39
C ALA A 26 0.71 1.08 7.62
N ASN A 27 1.09 0.16 8.50
CA ASN A 27 2.50 -0.09 8.79
C ASN A 27 3.12 -1.04 7.76
N LEU A 28 3.80 -0.48 6.77
CA LEU A 28 4.56 -1.18 5.73
C LEU A 28 6.08 -1.09 5.98
N GLU A 29 6.50 -0.84 7.23
CA GLU A 29 7.90 -0.65 7.61
C GLU A 29 8.58 -1.95 8.09
N HIS A 30 7.85 -3.06 8.11
CA HIS A 30 8.42 -4.34 8.55
C HIS A 30 9.47 -4.90 7.59
N PRO A 31 10.45 -5.70 8.07
CA PRO A 31 11.51 -6.29 7.23
C PRO A 31 11.00 -7.13 6.06
N LYS A 32 9.80 -7.73 6.18
CA LYS A 32 9.16 -8.47 5.08
C LYS A 32 8.86 -7.55 3.88
N HIS A 33 8.41 -6.32 4.13
CA HIS A 33 8.14 -5.35 3.09
C HIS A 33 9.44 -4.80 2.49
N ALA A 34 10.50 -4.64 3.28
CA ALA A 34 11.82 -4.27 2.76
C ALA A 34 12.38 -5.33 1.80
N SER A 35 12.16 -6.61 2.12
CA SER A 35 12.66 -7.74 1.33
C SER A 35 11.79 -8.08 0.12
N ASP A 36 10.52 -7.68 0.15
CA ASP A 36 9.54 -7.97 -0.88
C ASP A 36 8.71 -6.72 -1.22
N ARG A 37 9.06 -6.09 -2.35
CA ARG A 37 8.38 -4.90 -2.84
C ARG A 37 6.99 -5.21 -3.37
N GLU A 38 6.76 -6.40 -3.93
CA GLU A 38 5.45 -6.76 -4.46
C GLU A 38 4.45 -6.94 -3.32
N LEU A 39 4.89 -7.56 -2.22
CA LEU A 39 4.12 -7.63 -0.98
C LEU A 39 3.77 -6.23 -0.45
N LEU A 40 4.74 -5.30 -0.42
CA LEU A 40 4.50 -3.91 -0.01
C LEU A 40 3.42 -3.26 -0.87
N LEU A 41 3.51 -3.39 -2.19
CA LEU A 41 2.57 -2.77 -3.13
C LEU A 41 1.17 -3.39 -3.01
N SER A 42 1.07 -4.71 -2.92
CA SER A 42 -0.20 -5.42 -2.68
C SER A 42 -0.86 -4.91 -1.40
N GLN A 43 -0.13 -4.90 -0.29
CA GLN A 43 -0.67 -4.46 1.00
C GLN A 43 -0.94 -2.96 1.09
N ALA A 44 -0.30 -2.14 0.26
CA ALA A 44 -0.63 -0.73 0.12
C ALA A 44 -1.99 -0.55 -0.57
N VAL A 45 -2.27 -1.33 -1.62
CA VAL A 45 -3.58 -1.35 -2.28
C VAL A 45 -4.65 -1.85 -1.32
N ASP A 46 -4.40 -2.94 -0.60
CA ASP A 46 -5.33 -3.45 0.41
C ASP A 46 -5.69 -2.38 1.45
N ALA A 47 -4.72 -1.56 1.87
CA ALA A 47 -4.94 -0.49 2.82
C ALA A 47 -5.88 0.60 2.28
N ILE A 48 -5.74 0.93 1.00
CA ILE A 48 -6.57 1.92 0.31
C ILE A 48 -7.99 1.37 0.16
N GLU A 49 -8.13 0.14 -0.32
CA GLU A 49 -9.42 -0.52 -0.51
C GLU A 49 -10.18 -0.73 0.81
N HIS A 50 -9.46 -0.88 1.92
CA HIS A 50 -10.05 -0.98 3.26
C HIS A 50 -10.25 0.37 3.96
N THR A 51 -10.25 1.47 3.21
CA THR A 51 -10.52 2.82 3.73
C THR A 51 -11.82 3.33 3.13
N GLU A 52 -12.79 3.70 3.99
CA GLU A 52 -14.05 4.29 3.53
C GLU A 52 -13.83 5.67 2.90
N PRO A 53 -14.56 6.00 1.82
CA PRO A 53 -14.53 7.34 1.21
C PRO A 53 -14.69 8.49 2.22
N GLY A 54 -13.98 9.60 1.97
CA GLY A 54 -13.89 10.75 2.88
C GLY A 54 -12.81 10.62 3.96
N ASN A 55 -12.01 9.56 3.92
CA ASN A 55 -10.86 9.35 4.82
C ASN A 55 -9.53 9.28 4.06
N HIS A 56 -8.43 9.22 4.80
CA HIS A 56 -7.12 8.95 4.23
C HIS A 56 -6.40 7.83 4.99
N VAL A 57 -5.49 7.17 4.29
CA VAL A 57 -4.55 6.22 4.88
C VAL A 57 -3.12 6.73 4.69
N ASN A 58 -2.33 6.71 5.77
CA ASN A 58 -0.90 6.97 5.68
C ASN A 58 -0.17 5.64 5.46
N LEU A 59 0.44 5.47 4.29
CA LEU A 59 1.30 4.36 3.95
C LEU A 59 2.70 4.64 4.50
N VAL A 60 3.12 3.87 5.51
CA VAL A 60 4.43 4.01 6.16
C VAL A 60 5.37 2.95 5.61
N THR A 61 6.15 3.28 4.58
CA THR A 61 7.01 2.33 3.86
C THR A 61 8.42 2.27 4.42
N HIS A 62 9.07 1.10 4.34
CA HIS A 62 10.49 0.97 4.72
C HIS A 62 11.42 1.82 3.86
N GLY A 63 12.47 2.39 4.46
CA GLY A 63 13.45 3.22 3.77
C GLY A 63 14.38 2.50 2.78
N ASP A 64 14.35 1.16 2.75
CA ASP A 64 15.29 0.35 1.93
C ASP A 64 14.92 0.42 0.44
N HIS A 65 13.65 0.71 0.14
CA HIS A 65 13.17 0.96 -1.22
C HIS A 65 13.45 2.38 -1.71
N GLY A 66 14.00 3.26 -0.85
CA GLY A 66 14.18 4.67 -1.15
C GLY A 66 12.87 5.47 -1.13
N HIS A 67 12.87 6.59 -1.85
CA HIS A 67 11.74 7.51 -1.85
C HIS A 67 10.50 6.90 -2.55
N PRO A 68 9.28 6.98 -1.96
CA PRO A 68 8.08 6.36 -2.53
C PRO A 68 7.73 6.78 -3.96
N SER A 69 8.09 8.01 -4.36
CA SER A 69 7.84 8.49 -5.73
C SER A 69 8.47 7.62 -6.83
N GLU A 70 9.54 6.89 -6.51
CA GLU A 70 10.28 6.08 -7.47
C GLU A 70 9.63 4.71 -7.74
N TYR A 71 8.67 4.28 -6.90
CA TYR A 71 8.11 2.93 -7.00
C TYR A 71 6.63 2.80 -6.60
N LEU A 72 6.14 3.63 -5.68
CA LEU A 72 4.81 3.49 -5.10
C LEU A 72 3.75 4.18 -5.98
N TYR A 73 3.99 5.42 -6.42
CA TYR A 73 2.93 6.24 -7.01
C TYR A 73 2.40 5.67 -8.33
N ALA A 74 3.28 5.36 -9.26
CA ALA A 74 2.90 4.71 -10.51
C ALA A 74 2.23 3.34 -10.26
N ALA A 75 2.67 2.60 -9.24
CA ALA A 75 2.06 1.33 -8.91
C ALA A 75 0.67 1.48 -8.30
N LEU A 76 0.38 2.55 -7.55
CA LEU A 76 -0.97 2.84 -7.05
C LEU A 76 -1.89 3.25 -8.20
N GLU A 77 -1.42 4.10 -9.12
CA GLU A 77 -2.16 4.47 -10.34
C GLU A 77 -2.52 3.25 -11.19
N ASP A 78 -1.58 2.31 -11.35
CA ASP A 78 -1.79 1.12 -12.19
C ASP A 78 -2.71 0.07 -11.53
N ARG A 79 -2.77 0.04 -10.19
CA ARG A 79 -3.44 -1.04 -9.44
C ARG A 79 -4.77 -0.64 -8.81
N THR A 80 -5.10 0.64 -8.79
CA THR A 80 -6.36 1.13 -8.22
C THR A 80 -7.22 1.74 -9.32
N ASP A 81 -8.52 1.44 -9.31
CA ASP A 81 -9.47 1.93 -10.32
C ASP A 81 -9.98 3.37 -10.02
N GLY A 82 -9.48 4.02 -8.97
CA GLY A 82 -9.93 5.32 -8.50
C GLY A 82 -8.97 6.46 -8.82
N ASP A 83 -9.50 7.66 -9.03
CA ASP A 83 -8.71 8.90 -9.01
C ASP A 83 -8.26 9.17 -7.56
N LEU A 84 -7.15 8.57 -7.16
CA LEU A 84 -6.55 8.79 -5.84
C LEU A 84 -5.72 10.06 -5.83
N GLU A 85 -5.85 10.86 -4.77
CA GLU A 85 -4.91 11.92 -4.46
C GLU A 85 -3.92 11.44 -3.40
N TRP A 86 -2.63 11.74 -3.56
CA TRP A 86 -1.63 11.46 -2.53
C TRP A 86 -0.66 12.60 -2.30
N GLU A 87 -0.15 12.66 -1.07
CA GLU A 87 0.82 13.64 -0.61
C GLU A 87 1.98 12.95 0.10
N TYR A 88 3.21 13.33 -0.23
CA TYR A 88 4.37 12.96 0.57
C TYR A 88 4.44 13.82 1.83
N ILE A 89 4.45 13.20 3.00
CA ILE A 89 4.42 13.91 4.28
C ILE A 89 5.84 14.11 4.82
N GLU A 90 6.56 13.02 5.09
CA GLU A 90 7.88 13.10 5.69
C GLU A 90 8.68 11.80 5.56
N GLN A 91 9.98 11.89 5.88
CA GLN A 91 10.84 10.75 6.17
C GLN A 91 11.02 10.65 7.70
N CYS A 92 10.65 9.50 8.27
CA CYS A 92 10.82 9.20 9.68
C CYS A 92 12.31 9.03 10.04
N GLY A 93 12.67 9.22 11.32
CA GLY A 93 14.05 9.05 11.80
C GLY A 93 14.61 7.61 11.66
N CYS A 94 13.75 6.62 11.44
CA CYS A 94 14.15 5.23 11.11
C CYS A 94 14.53 5.05 9.62
N GLY A 95 14.37 6.09 8.79
CA GLY A 95 14.56 6.05 7.35
C GLY A 95 13.28 5.72 6.56
N GLY A 96 12.21 5.26 7.22
CA GLY A 96 10.91 5.02 6.59
C GLY A 96 10.26 6.29 6.05
N HIS A 97 9.34 6.15 5.11
CA HIS A 97 8.68 7.25 4.43
C HIS A 97 7.17 7.19 4.61
N VAL A 98 6.54 8.36 4.74
CA VAL A 98 5.09 8.48 4.91
C VAL A 98 4.48 9.12 3.67
N THR A 99 3.63 8.37 2.97
CA THR A 99 2.75 8.89 1.91
C THR A 99 1.32 8.82 2.39
N ARG A 100 0.60 9.93 2.35
CA ARG A 100 -0.84 9.97 2.62
C ARG A 100 -1.59 9.76 1.32
N VAL A 101 -2.58 8.87 1.33
CA VAL A 101 -3.50 8.65 0.21
C VAL A 101 -4.91 8.98 0.67
N TYR A 102 -5.57 9.87 -0.07
CA TYR A 102 -6.95 10.29 0.17
C TYR A 102 -7.89 9.40 -0.66
N VAL A 103 -8.97 8.93 -0.02
CA VAL A 103 -10.01 8.10 -0.65
C VAL A 103 -11.28 8.93 -0.70
N GLU A 104 -11.84 9.12 -1.90
CA GLU A 104 -13.01 9.97 -2.19
C GLU A 104 -14.25 9.19 -2.63
#